data_AF-A0A804R0E1-F1
#
_entry.id   AF-A0A804R0E1-F1
#
_cell.length_a   1.000
_cell.length_b   1.000
_cell.length_c   1.000
_cell.angle_alpha   90.00
_cell.angle_beta   90.00
_cell.angle_gamma   90.00
#
_symmetry.space_group_name_H-M   'P 1'
#
loop_
_entity.id
_entity.type
_entity.pdbx_description
1 polymer ?
#
loop_
_entity_poly.entity_id
_entity_poly.type
_entity_poly.pdbx_seq_one_letter_code
_entity_poly.pdbx_strand_id
1 'polypeptide(L)'
;MEMWCCSHYIYDDCEEMVTWCCHQSNRLLRQNSSSFMMEDIYRNPGPLQFEGSGADTKPISLCVEDQDYMGRIKKLQEYLEKVKSIVKPGCSQDVLKAAVSAMASVTEMLTIMSSLSFSGQATI
;
A
#
# COMPACT_ATOMS: atom_id res chain seq x y z
N MET A 1 32.27 -16.84 -0.91
CA MET A 1 31.74 -15.47 -1.08
C MET A 1 30.46 -15.63 -1.88
N GLU A 2 29.37 -14.95 -1.49
CA GLU A 2 27.99 -15.14 -1.99
C GLU A 2 27.14 -16.15 -1.20
N MET A 3 26.71 -15.74 -0.01
CA MET A 3 25.51 -16.27 0.67
C MET A 3 24.78 -15.17 1.48
N TRP A 4 24.97 -13.89 1.10
CA TRP A 4 24.48 -12.74 1.87
C TRP A 4 23.55 -11.79 1.07
N CYS A 5 23.13 -12.15 -0.15
CA CYS A 5 22.19 -11.31 -0.91
C CYS A 5 20.70 -11.71 -0.77
N CYS A 6 20.37 -12.89 -0.20
CA CYS A 6 18.97 -13.33 -0.11
C CYS A 6 18.26 -13.00 1.22
N SER A 7 18.96 -12.51 2.25
CA SER A 7 18.32 -12.19 3.54
C SER A 7 17.84 -10.74 3.67
N HIS A 8 18.26 -9.84 2.79
CA HIS A 8 17.91 -8.42 2.94
C HIS A 8 16.52 -8.06 2.37
N TYR A 9 16.03 -8.82 1.39
CA TYR A 9 14.73 -8.54 0.75
C TYR A 9 13.51 -8.97 1.58
N ILE A 10 13.67 -9.88 2.55
CA ILE A 10 12.53 -10.38 3.35
C ILE A 10 12.23 -9.46 4.55
N TYR A 11 13.24 -8.73 5.06
CA TYR A 11 13.06 -7.87 6.23
C TYR A 11 12.45 -6.49 5.89
N ASP A 12 12.80 -5.90 4.74
CA ASP A 12 12.24 -4.61 4.29
C ASP A 12 10.72 -4.71 4.02
N ASP A 13 10.28 -5.80 3.38
CA ASP A 13 8.85 -6.07 3.08
C ASP A 13 7.99 -6.18 4.36
N CYS A 14 8.54 -6.73 5.45
CA CYS A 14 7.83 -6.84 6.72
C CYS A 14 7.67 -5.50 7.46
N GLU A 15 8.69 -4.63 7.44
CA GLU A 15 8.62 -3.32 8.10
C GLU A 15 7.66 -2.37 7.36
N GLU A 16 7.67 -2.43 6.02
CA GLU A 16 6.74 -1.68 5.17
C GLU A 16 5.29 -2.17 5.36
N MET A 17 5.08 -3.48 5.53
CA MET A 17 3.77 -4.06 5.89
C MET A 17 3.24 -3.56 7.24
N VAL A 18 4.05 -3.55 8.30
CA VAL A 18 3.63 -3.09 9.63
C VAL A 18 3.26 -1.61 9.58
N THR A 19 4.06 -0.80 8.89
CA THR A 19 3.81 0.63 8.70
C THR A 19 2.52 0.87 7.91
N TRP A 20 2.28 0.08 6.86
CA TRP A 20 1.05 0.13 6.07
C TRP A 20 -0.20 -0.21 6.89
N CYS A 21 -0.20 -1.34 7.62
CA CYS A 21 -1.32 -1.73 8.49
C CYS A 21 -1.64 -0.64 9.53
N CYS A 22 -0.61 -0.03 10.13
CA CYS A 22 -0.77 1.06 11.10
C CYS A 22 -1.41 2.30 10.46
N HIS A 23 -0.96 2.72 9.27
CA HIS A 23 -1.55 3.85 8.57
C HIS A 23 -3.00 3.61 8.16
N GLN A 24 -3.33 2.42 7.66
CA GLN A 24 -4.69 2.11 7.23
C GLN A 24 -5.67 2.03 8.41
N SER A 25 -5.25 1.39 9.52
CA SER A 25 -6.03 1.36 10.75
C SER A 25 -6.30 2.77 11.28
N ASN A 26 -5.28 3.63 11.31
CA ASN A 26 -5.44 5.02 11.74
C ASN A 26 -6.37 5.83 10.82
N ARG A 27 -6.29 5.61 9.49
CA ARG A 27 -7.18 6.26 8.52
C ARG A 27 -8.64 5.90 8.76
N LEU A 28 -8.95 4.62 8.96
CA LEU A 28 -10.32 4.16 9.25
C LEU A 28 -10.87 4.75 10.55
N LEU A 29 -10.04 4.77 11.61
CA LEU A 29 -10.41 5.40 12.89
C LEU A 29 -10.72 6.89 12.72
N ARG A 30 -9.95 7.61 11.88
CA ARG A 30 -10.19 9.03 11.57
C ARG A 30 -11.43 9.27 10.73
N GLN A 31 -11.73 8.41 9.75
CA GLN A 31 -12.94 8.54 8.94
C GLN A 31 -14.21 8.37 9.77
N ASN A 32 -14.16 7.50 10.77
CA ASN A 32 -15.31 7.20 11.62
C ASN A 32 -15.32 8.02 12.94
N SER A 33 -14.34 8.89 13.17
CA SER A 33 -14.23 9.58 14.47
C SER A 33 -15.43 10.49 14.78
N SER A 34 -16.05 11.07 13.76
CA SER A 34 -17.25 11.90 13.95
C SER A 34 -18.46 11.07 14.40
N SER A 35 -18.67 9.88 13.83
CA SER A 35 -19.74 8.98 14.27
C SER A 35 -19.45 8.40 15.65
N PHE A 36 -18.17 8.13 15.97
CA PHE A 36 -17.76 7.66 17.30
C PHE A 36 -18.11 8.65 18.42
N MET A 37 -18.11 9.95 18.10
CA MET A 37 -18.43 11.02 19.02
C MET A 37 -19.94 11.30 19.14
N MET A 38 -20.70 11.08 18.06
CA MET A 38 -22.11 11.47 17.98
C MET A 38 -23.09 10.30 18.19
N GLU A 39 -22.65 9.05 17.97
CA GLU A 39 -23.49 7.85 17.98
C GLU A 39 -23.11 6.91 19.13
N ASP A 40 -24.08 6.15 19.66
CA ASP A 40 -23.84 5.12 20.68
C ASP A 40 -23.37 3.80 20.03
N ILE A 41 -22.09 3.78 19.65
CA ILE A 41 -21.47 2.68 18.89
C ILE A 41 -20.37 1.96 19.67
N TYR A 42 -20.34 2.14 20.99
CA TYR A 42 -19.43 1.40 21.85
C TYR A 42 -19.68 -0.11 21.76
N ARG A 43 -18.61 -0.89 21.55
CA ARG A 43 -18.66 -2.34 21.58
C ARG A 43 -17.81 -2.82 22.76
N ASN A 44 -18.43 -3.61 23.64
CA ASN A 44 -17.74 -4.36 24.68
C ASN A 44 -17.52 -5.80 24.17
N PRO A 45 -16.36 -6.11 23.54
CA PRO A 45 -16.10 -7.46 23.07
C PRO A 45 -16.08 -8.44 24.26
N GLY A 46 -16.52 -9.67 24.02
CA GLY A 46 -16.41 -10.73 25.02
C GLY A 46 -14.95 -11.13 25.30
N PRO A 47 -14.72 -12.03 26.27
CA PRO A 47 -13.40 -12.61 26.53
C PRO A 47 -12.80 -13.27 25.29
N LEU A 48 -11.46 -13.36 25.23
CA LEU A 48 -10.76 -14.09 24.18
C LEU A 48 -11.28 -15.53 24.11
N GLN A 49 -11.69 -15.96 22.91
CA GLN A 49 -12.17 -17.31 22.65
C GLN A 49 -11.07 -18.12 21.97
N PHE A 50 -10.83 -19.34 22.44
CA PHE A 50 -9.88 -20.27 21.82
C PHE A 50 -10.56 -21.27 20.88
N GLU A 51 -11.88 -21.48 21.04
CA GLU A 51 -12.71 -22.35 20.21
C GLU A 51 -14.09 -21.69 19.98
N GLY A 52 -14.79 -22.11 18.92
CA GLY A 52 -16.10 -21.58 18.54
C GLY A 52 -16.03 -20.38 17.58
N SER A 53 -17.17 -19.73 17.34
CA SER A 53 -17.34 -18.73 16.28
C SER A 53 -16.47 -17.47 16.42
N GLY A 54 -15.98 -17.15 17.62
CA GLY A 54 -15.08 -16.01 17.85
C GLY A 54 -13.59 -16.35 17.81
N ALA A 55 -13.22 -17.62 17.73
CA ALA A 55 -11.81 -18.05 17.78
C ALA A 55 -10.98 -17.55 16.61
N ASP A 56 -11.60 -17.41 15.43
CA ASP A 56 -10.94 -16.90 14.22
C ASP A 56 -11.07 -15.37 14.06
N THR A 57 -11.60 -14.66 15.07
CA THR A 57 -11.77 -13.21 14.99
C THR A 57 -10.42 -12.52 15.08
N LYS A 58 -10.06 -11.81 14.01
CA LYS A 58 -8.82 -11.03 13.96
C LYS A 58 -9.06 -9.59 14.48
N PRO A 59 -8.08 -8.96 15.13
CA PRO A 59 -8.17 -7.55 15.49
C PRO A 59 -8.36 -6.69 14.24
N ILE A 60 -9.13 -5.60 14.36
CA ILE A 60 -9.49 -4.72 13.24
C ILE A 60 -8.28 -4.19 12.46
N SER A 61 -7.13 -4.01 13.12
CA SER A 61 -5.86 -3.62 12.51
C SER A 61 -5.33 -4.64 11.49
N LEU A 62 -5.71 -5.92 11.62
CA LEU A 62 -5.38 -7.01 10.69
C LEU A 62 -6.51 -7.27 9.67
N CYS A 63 -7.67 -6.65 9.85
CA CYS A 63 -8.85 -6.78 8.99
C CYS A 63 -9.02 -5.59 8.03
N VAL A 64 -8.03 -4.69 7.95
CA VAL A 64 -8.09 -3.57 7.00
C VAL A 64 -7.82 -4.09 5.60
N GLU A 65 -8.90 -4.50 4.95
CA GLU A 65 -8.91 -4.94 3.57
C GLU A 65 -8.69 -3.75 2.63
N ASP A 66 -7.46 -3.62 2.16
CA ASP A 66 -7.25 -3.25 0.77
C ASP A 66 -6.80 -4.57 0.11
N GLN A 67 -7.78 -5.41 -0.24
CA GLN A 67 -7.63 -6.86 -0.50
C GLN A 67 -6.53 -7.24 -1.52
N ASP A 68 -5.96 -6.27 -2.25
CA ASP A 68 -4.83 -6.50 -3.15
C ASP A 68 -3.82 -5.32 -3.19
N TYR A 69 -3.68 -4.51 -2.13
CA TYR A 69 -2.72 -3.39 -2.16
C TYR A 69 -1.30 -3.86 -2.45
N MET A 70 -0.82 -4.88 -1.70
CA MET A 70 0.52 -5.42 -1.90
C MET A 70 0.67 -6.16 -3.23
N GLY A 71 -0.37 -6.87 -3.71
CA GLY A 71 -0.30 -7.50 -5.02
C GLY A 71 -0.28 -6.47 -6.16
N ARG A 72 -0.95 -5.33 -6.01
CA ARG A 72 -0.85 -4.19 -6.94
C ARG A 72 0.54 -3.54 -6.93
N ILE A 73 1.16 -3.41 -5.76
CA ILE A 73 2.55 -2.93 -5.65
C ILE A 73 3.51 -3.90 -6.34
N LYS A 74 3.40 -5.20 -6.08
CA LYS A 74 4.21 -6.24 -6.74
C LYS A 74 4.02 -6.22 -8.27
N LYS A 75 2.77 -6.10 -8.73
CA LYS A 75 2.45 -6.00 -10.16
C LYS A 75 3.06 -4.75 -10.82
N LEU A 76 3.08 -3.61 -10.12
CA LEU A 76 3.77 -2.40 -10.58
C LEU A 76 5.28 -2.65 -10.72
N GLN A 77 5.92 -3.26 -9.72
CA GLN A 77 7.33 -3.61 -9.77
C GLN A 77 7.65 -4.55 -10.94
N GLU A 78 6.81 -5.55 -11.21
CA GLU A 78 6.95 -6.43 -12.38
C GLU A 78 6.93 -5.67 -13.71
N TYR A 79 6.06 -4.65 -13.85
CA TYR A 79 6.05 -3.81 -15.06
C TYR A 79 7.31 -2.98 -15.20
N LEU A 80 7.84 -2.42 -14.11
CA LEU A 80 9.09 -1.65 -14.14
C LEU A 80 10.28 -2.53 -14.57
N GLU A 81 10.37 -3.76 -14.06
CA GLU A 81 11.41 -4.70 -14.48
C GLU A 81 11.25 -5.13 -15.94
N LYS A 82 10.01 -5.26 -16.46
CA LYS A 82 9.77 -5.47 -17.89
C LYS A 82 10.28 -4.29 -18.73
N VAL A 83 9.98 -3.06 -18.35
CA VAL A 83 10.48 -1.85 -19.05
C VAL A 83 12.00 -1.83 -19.05
N LYS A 84 12.64 -2.08 -17.91
CA LYS A 84 14.10 -2.17 -17.78
C LYS A 84 14.70 -3.27 -18.66
N SER A 85 14.02 -4.40 -18.80
CA SER A 85 14.47 -5.50 -19.67
C SER A 85 14.40 -5.17 -21.17
N ILE A 86 13.48 -4.29 -21.57
CA ILE A 86 13.31 -3.82 -22.95
C ILE A 86 14.34 -2.73 -23.27
N VAL A 87 14.56 -1.80 -22.36
CA VAL A 87 15.45 -0.63 -22.53
C VAL A 87 16.89 -0.97 -22.11
N LYS A 88 17.45 -2.02 -22.71
CA LYS A 88 18.86 -2.41 -22.50
C LYS A 88 19.81 -1.57 -23.37
N PRO A 89 21.09 -1.44 -22.98
CA PRO A 89 22.11 -0.87 -23.86
C PRO A 89 22.09 -1.58 -25.22
N GLY A 90 21.95 -0.82 -26.31
CA GLY A 90 21.79 -1.37 -27.66
C GLY A 90 20.36 -1.49 -28.17
N CYS A 91 19.33 -1.09 -27.41
CA CYS A 91 17.97 -0.93 -27.93
C CYS A 91 17.88 0.20 -28.97
N SER A 92 16.81 0.20 -29.78
CA SER A 92 16.61 1.24 -30.79
C SER A 92 16.29 2.60 -30.16
N GLN A 93 16.69 3.68 -30.84
CA GLN A 93 16.44 5.04 -30.38
C GLN A 93 14.95 5.34 -30.22
N ASP A 94 14.10 4.80 -31.11
CA ASP A 94 12.65 4.99 -31.02
C ASP A 94 12.05 4.33 -29.79
N VAL A 95 12.53 3.13 -29.42
CA VAL A 95 12.09 2.42 -28.20
C VAL A 95 12.54 3.18 -26.96
N LEU A 96 13.78 3.66 -26.91
CA LEU A 96 14.30 4.46 -25.80
C LEU A 96 13.49 5.75 -25.62
N LYS A 97 13.25 6.49 -26.71
CA LYS A 97 12.47 7.73 -26.69
C LYS A 97 11.03 7.49 -26.20
N ALA A 98 10.37 6.47 -26.73
CA ALA A 98 9.01 6.12 -26.31
C ALA A 98 8.94 5.74 -24.83
N ALA A 99 9.89 4.94 -24.34
CA ALA A 99 9.93 4.53 -22.94
C ALA A 99 10.13 5.73 -22.00
N VAL A 100 11.08 6.62 -22.30
CA VAL A 100 11.33 7.83 -21.49
C VAL A 100 10.09 8.72 -21.45
N SER A 101 9.45 8.99 -22.59
CA SER A 101 8.24 9.82 -22.64
C SER A 101 7.08 9.21 -21.86
N ALA A 102 6.85 7.89 -21.98
CA ALA A 102 5.79 7.21 -21.26
C ALA A 102 6.01 7.23 -19.75
N MET A 103 7.23 6.96 -19.28
CA MET A 103 7.57 6.95 -17.86
C MET A 103 7.50 8.35 -17.22
N ALA A 104 7.89 9.39 -17.97
CA ALA A 104 7.73 10.78 -17.53
C ALA A 104 6.25 11.12 -17.29
N SER A 105 5.37 10.75 -18.24
CA SER A 105 3.93 10.99 -18.13
C SER A 105 3.29 10.27 -16.93
N VAL A 106 3.66 9.00 -16.69
CA VAL A 106 3.20 8.24 -15.51
C VAL A 106 3.62 8.93 -14.21
N THR A 107 4.87 9.39 -14.14
CA THR A 107 5.41 10.04 -12.93
C THR A 107 4.70 11.37 -12.64
N GLU A 108 4.42 12.17 -13.68
CA GLU A 108 3.70 13.44 -13.55
C GLU A 108 2.27 13.23 -13.04
N MET A 109 1.55 12.26 -13.61
CA MET A 109 0.19 11.91 -13.17
C MET A 109 0.16 11.51 -11.69
N LEU A 110 1.05 10.60 -11.27
CA LEU A 110 1.12 10.15 -9.88
C LEU A 110 1.51 11.27 -8.92
N THR A 111 2.37 12.21 -9.36
CA THR A 111 2.73 13.40 -8.59
C THR A 111 1.52 14.30 -8.33
N ILE A 112 0.73 14.57 -9.37
CA ILE A 112 -0.52 15.36 -9.26
C ILE A 112 -1.49 14.69 -8.28
N MET A 113 -1.73 13.38 -8.43
CA MET A 113 -2.62 12.64 -7.54
C MET A 113 -2.15 12.65 -6.07
N SER A 114 -0.84 12.56 -5.85
CA SER A 114 -0.25 12.61 -4.51
C SER A 114 -0.41 14.00 -3.88
N SER A 115 -0.33 15.07 -4.68
CA SER A 115 -0.54 16.45 -4.20
C SER A 115 -2.01 16.77 -3.86
N LEU A 116 -2.97 16.25 -4.63
CA LEU A 116 -4.42 16.45 -4.40
C LEU A 116 -4.90 15.74 -3.13
N SER A 117 -4.20 14.69 -2.71
CA SER A 117 -4.48 13.97 -1.46
C SER A 117 -4.15 14.81 -0.21
N PHE A 118 -3.45 15.95 -0.36
CA PHE A 118 -3.04 16.85 0.72
C PHE A 118 -3.92 18.11 0.87
N SER A 119 -4.72 18.48 -0.15
CA SER A 119 -5.48 19.75 -0.17
C SER A 119 -6.93 19.65 0.31
N GLY A 120 -7.36 18.50 0.84
CA GLY A 120 -8.72 18.26 1.31
C GLY A 120 -8.99 18.68 2.76
N GLN A 121 -8.64 19.91 3.18
CA GLN A 121 -9.15 20.51 4.43
C GLN A 121 -8.88 22.02 4.48
N ALA A 122 -9.86 22.84 4.07
CA ALA A 122 -10.12 24.21 4.61
C ALA A 122 -11.21 24.91 3.79
N THR A 123 -12.47 24.56 4.02
CA THR A 123 -13.69 25.41 3.92
C THR A 123 -14.75 24.53 4.57
N ILE A 124 -15.34 24.85 5.73
CA ILE A 124 -16.14 26.03 6.11
C ILE A 124 -15.97 26.25 7.61
#